data_AF-A0A2H5WYY2-F1
#
_entry.id   AF-A0A2H5WYY2-F1
#
_cell.length_a   1.000
_cell.length_b   1.000
_cell.length_c   1.000
_cell.angle_alpha   90.00
_cell.angle_beta   90.00
_cell.angle_gamma   90.00
#
_symmetry.space_group_name_H-M   'P 1'
#
loop_
_entity.id
_entity.type
_entity.pdbx_description
1 polymer ?
#
loop_
_entity_poly.entity_id
_entity_poly.type
_entity_poly.pdbx_seq_one_letter_code
_entity_poly.pdbx_strand_id
1 'polypeptide(L)'
;MGMRLINGWIWLSLAILPVYSGAHACSPRNQNGALSKPRDQIVQDKEFEAFLKVFTNTLIWKSLAEIVKSVILIEHSYDISPTEERVAYTRGVGDCTELVVVPLSGGGARPIARFRPPRIGIPRFSPDGNQIAYLTIVDENRDESGIFLYNLKTQQQQQVYRGHATNLLFAPDGNWLIIERKDGVYLLSPRGNLLPTWAKRIASYNLSPRGELCVEVDREPYYVLASWRELTHIEGLVSALSRFSRHPLRRAVESASGRIAWSPDGKHVAYVSQPGESVSEVWVYRYETGQTDLLVRQVGGVVDLLRWSPKGDKLCFLIMNSVSGQYYEAGVWCMKIKDKDAIKL
;
A
#
# COMPACT_ATOMS: atom_id res chain seq x y z
N MET A 1 -0.59 -25.26 26.36
CA MET A 1 -0.31 -24.36 27.49
C MET A 1 1.00 -24.81 28.11
N GLY A 2 2.04 -23.96 28.08
CA GLY A 2 3.42 -24.32 28.44
C GLY A 2 4.41 -23.82 27.38
N MET A 3 4.86 -22.57 27.54
CA MET A 3 5.91 -21.97 26.73
C MET A 3 7.28 -22.45 27.22
N ARG A 4 8.06 -23.08 26.34
CA ARG A 4 9.52 -23.21 26.47
C ARG A 4 10.16 -22.47 25.30
N LEU A 5 11.01 -21.51 25.64
CA LEU A 5 11.81 -20.70 24.73
C LEU A 5 12.97 -21.53 24.17
N ILE A 6 12.94 -21.84 22.86
CA ILE A 6 14.12 -22.24 22.10
C ILE A 6 14.02 -21.61 20.70
N ASN A 7 15.01 -20.79 20.34
CA ASN A 7 15.33 -20.26 18.99
C ASN A 7 14.38 -19.22 18.36
N GLY A 8 14.28 -18.03 18.98
CA GLY A 8 14.31 -16.69 18.34
C GLY A 8 13.78 -16.42 16.91
N TRP A 9 12.80 -17.16 16.39
CA TRP A 9 12.14 -16.87 15.11
C TRP A 9 10.63 -16.78 15.32
N ILE A 10 9.99 -15.76 14.73
CA ILE A 10 8.54 -15.71 14.61
C ILE A 10 8.15 -16.47 13.34
N TRP A 11 7.60 -17.67 13.53
CA TRP A 11 6.95 -18.44 12.47
C TRP A 11 5.47 -18.04 12.40
N LEU A 12 5.00 -17.57 11.24
CA LEU A 12 3.57 -17.43 10.96
C LEU A 12 3.27 -17.98 9.55
N SER A 13 3.00 -19.29 9.49
CA SER A 13 2.27 -19.92 8.39
C SER A 13 0.79 -19.98 8.80
N LEU A 14 -0.13 -19.44 8.00
CA LEU A 14 -1.57 -19.49 8.28
C LEU A 14 -2.29 -20.23 7.16
N ALA A 15 -2.75 -21.44 7.46
CA ALA A 15 -3.78 -22.14 6.68
C ALA A 15 -5.16 -21.69 7.16
N ILE A 16 -6.05 -21.34 6.23
CA ILE A 16 -7.43 -20.92 6.56
C ILE A 16 -8.36 -22.16 6.46
N LEU A 17 -9.33 -22.33 7.38
CA LEU A 17 -10.28 -23.48 7.48
C LEU A 17 -11.74 -23.08 7.12
N PRO A 18 -12.63 -23.95 6.56
CA PRO A 18 -13.91 -23.52 6.04
C PRO A 18 -14.96 -23.73 7.13
N VAL A 19 -15.86 -22.77 7.30
CA VAL A 19 -17.00 -22.95 8.21
C VAL A 19 -18.09 -23.67 7.41
N TYR A 20 -18.29 -24.97 7.65
CA TYR A 20 -19.63 -25.58 7.81
C TYR A 20 -19.57 -26.95 8.51
N SER A 21 -20.66 -27.22 9.21
CA SER A 21 -20.94 -28.22 10.24
C SER A 21 -20.73 -29.70 9.91
N GLY A 22 -20.32 -30.47 10.91
CA GLY A 22 -20.73 -31.88 11.07
C GLY A 22 -19.60 -32.90 11.24
N ALA A 23 -19.37 -33.28 12.50
CA ALA A 23 -18.98 -34.60 13.00
C ALA A 23 -17.77 -35.38 12.40
N HIS A 24 -16.81 -35.61 13.30
CA HIS A 24 -15.88 -36.76 13.46
C HIS A 24 -14.85 -37.07 12.36
N ALA A 25 -13.57 -36.95 12.74
CA ALA A 25 -12.50 -37.77 12.15
C ALA A 25 -11.42 -38.13 13.19
N CYS A 26 -11.16 -39.43 13.31
CA CYS A 26 -9.99 -40.04 13.95
C CYS A 26 -8.69 -39.72 13.20
N SER A 27 -7.56 -39.68 13.93
CA SER A 27 -6.20 -39.60 13.35
C SER A 27 -5.74 -40.95 12.74
N PRO A 28 -4.69 -40.97 11.89
CA PRO A 28 -3.34 -41.24 12.43
C PRO A 28 -2.15 -40.55 11.73
N ARG A 29 -1.00 -40.73 12.38
CA ARG A 29 0.37 -40.17 12.19
C ARG A 29 1.17 -40.72 10.99
N ASN A 30 2.33 -40.05 10.79
CA ASN A 30 3.65 -40.48 10.27
C ASN A 30 3.91 -40.21 8.77
N GLN A 31 5.10 -39.87 8.26
CA GLN A 31 6.45 -39.61 8.79
C GLN A 31 7.33 -39.00 7.67
N ASN A 32 8.33 -38.21 8.06
CA ASN A 32 9.68 -38.05 7.48
C ASN A 32 9.91 -37.50 6.06
N GLY A 33 10.79 -36.50 5.98
CA GLY A 33 11.54 -36.11 4.78
C GLY A 33 12.29 -34.79 4.96
N ALA A 34 13.58 -34.86 5.34
CA ALA A 34 14.45 -33.71 5.56
C ALA A 34 14.92 -33.06 4.24
N LEU A 35 15.02 -31.72 4.20
CA LEU A 35 15.83 -30.98 3.23
C LEU A 35 16.57 -29.81 3.90
N SER A 36 17.82 -29.65 3.46
CA SER A 36 18.89 -28.79 3.95
C SER A 36 18.60 -27.28 3.89
N LYS A 37 18.98 -26.55 4.96
CA LYS A 37 18.88 -25.08 5.05
C LYS A 37 20.03 -24.36 4.32
N PRO A 38 19.77 -23.28 3.56
CA PRO A 38 20.80 -22.30 3.18
C PRO A 38 21.15 -21.38 4.35
N ARG A 39 22.37 -20.83 4.32
CA ARG A 39 22.98 -19.99 5.37
C ARG A 39 22.31 -18.62 5.47
N ASP A 40 21.71 -18.34 6.62
CA ASP A 40 21.19 -17.02 6.99
C ASP A 40 22.32 -16.06 7.33
N GLN A 41 22.59 -15.06 6.47
CA GLN A 41 23.22 -13.81 6.89
C GLN A 41 22.12 -12.79 7.19
N ILE A 42 21.77 -12.69 8.47
CA ILE A 42 20.80 -11.72 8.97
C ILE A 42 21.46 -10.34 9.00
N VAL A 43 21.07 -9.47 8.07
CA VAL A 43 21.35 -8.03 8.18
C VAL A 43 20.36 -7.46 9.19
N GLN A 44 20.85 -7.16 10.40
CA GLN A 44 20.05 -6.53 11.46
C GLN A 44 19.76 -5.08 11.09
N ASP A 45 18.67 -4.86 10.35
CA ASP A 45 18.15 -3.53 10.07
C ASP A 45 16.99 -3.24 11.04
N LYS A 46 17.27 -2.42 12.06
CA LYS A 46 16.31 -2.08 13.11
C LYS A 46 15.08 -1.35 12.58
N GLU A 47 15.22 -0.61 11.48
CA GLU A 47 14.12 0.12 10.82
C GLU A 47 13.12 -0.86 10.18
N PHE A 48 13.64 -1.97 9.67
CA PHE A 48 12.88 -3.03 9.01
C PHE A 48 12.09 -3.91 9.99
N GLU A 49 12.71 -4.26 11.12
CA GLU A 49 12.05 -4.97 12.23
C GLU A 49 10.87 -4.17 12.81
N ALA A 50 11.00 -2.83 12.88
CA ALA A 50 9.93 -1.95 13.33
C ALA A 50 8.74 -1.93 12.34
N PHE A 51 9.01 -1.86 11.03
CA PHE A 51 8.00 -1.97 9.97
C PHE A 51 7.24 -3.30 10.06
N LEU A 52 7.95 -4.42 10.21
CA LEU A 52 7.36 -5.75 10.30
C LEU A 52 6.47 -5.95 11.51
N LYS A 53 6.86 -5.40 12.64
CA LYS A 53 6.09 -5.47 13.88
C LYS A 53 4.78 -4.69 13.78
N VAL A 54 4.74 -3.58 13.04
CA VAL A 54 3.50 -2.83 12.78
C VAL A 54 2.61 -3.58 11.79
N PHE A 55 3.22 -4.13 10.73
CA PHE A 55 2.50 -4.86 9.69
C PHE A 55 1.81 -6.14 10.22
N THR A 56 2.53 -6.96 10.99
CA THR A 56 2.05 -8.27 11.48
C THR A 56 0.99 -8.17 12.60
N ASN A 57 1.09 -7.17 13.48
CA ASN A 57 0.12 -6.97 14.57
C ASN A 57 -1.26 -6.49 14.08
N THR A 58 -1.39 -6.10 12.82
CA THR A 58 -2.62 -5.55 12.23
C THR A 58 -3.55 -6.63 11.65
N LEU A 59 -3.06 -7.86 11.47
CA LEU A 59 -3.71 -8.92 10.69
C LEU A 59 -4.47 -9.98 11.50
N ILE A 60 -4.40 -9.94 12.83
CA ILE A 60 -5.05 -10.93 13.68
C ILE A 60 -6.53 -10.52 13.83
N TRP A 61 -7.48 -11.46 13.60
CA TRP A 61 -8.89 -11.47 14.07
C TRP A 61 -10.08 -11.47 13.09
N LYS A 62 -9.99 -11.64 11.74
CA LYS A 62 -11.23 -11.54 10.91
C LYS A 62 -11.36 -12.47 9.69
N SER A 63 -12.61 -12.72 9.28
CA SER A 63 -13.03 -13.56 8.14
C SER A 63 -12.64 -12.96 6.78
N LEU A 64 -12.59 -13.77 5.71
CA LEU A 64 -12.00 -13.42 4.41
C LEU A 64 -12.57 -12.14 3.74
N ALA A 65 -13.85 -11.83 3.89
CA ALA A 65 -14.43 -10.56 3.42
C ALA A 65 -13.90 -9.36 4.22
N GLU A 66 -13.65 -9.54 5.51
CA GLU A 66 -12.94 -8.58 6.35
C GLU A 66 -11.42 -8.61 6.08
N ILE A 67 -10.82 -9.69 5.56
CA ILE A 67 -9.40 -9.71 5.12
C ILE A 67 -9.24 -8.91 3.83
N VAL A 68 -10.11 -9.06 2.83
CA VAL A 68 -10.08 -8.23 1.62
C VAL A 68 -10.35 -6.75 1.97
N LYS A 69 -11.33 -6.47 2.86
CA LYS A 69 -11.50 -5.14 3.43
C LYS A 69 -10.27 -4.70 4.22
N SER A 70 -9.64 -5.57 5.01
CA SER A 70 -8.43 -5.26 5.78
C SER A 70 -7.21 -5.09 4.90
N VAL A 71 -7.10 -5.73 3.74
CA VAL A 71 -6.00 -5.60 2.78
C VAL A 71 -6.18 -4.31 1.98
N ILE A 72 -7.41 -3.97 1.57
CA ILE A 72 -7.78 -2.64 1.03
C ILE A 72 -7.56 -1.54 2.09
N LEU A 73 -7.84 -1.83 3.37
CA LEU A 73 -7.53 -0.93 4.47
C LEU A 73 -6.00 -0.86 4.66
N ILE A 74 -5.25 -1.96 4.71
CA ILE A 74 -3.78 -2.04 4.92
C ILE A 74 -3.00 -1.37 3.80
N GLU A 75 -3.50 -1.47 2.56
CA GLU A 75 -2.98 -0.77 1.38
C GLU A 75 -2.78 0.73 1.66
N HIS A 76 -3.58 1.26 2.57
CA HIS A 76 -3.60 2.65 2.94
C HIS A 76 -3.42 2.92 4.44
N SER A 77 -3.51 1.94 5.34
CA SER A 77 -3.62 2.16 6.80
C SER A 77 -2.36 2.64 7.49
N TYR A 78 -1.28 2.86 6.74
CA TYR A 78 -0.08 3.49 7.25
C TYR A 78 0.59 4.37 6.19
N ASP A 79 1.49 5.24 6.66
CA ASP A 79 2.45 5.95 5.85
C ASP A 79 3.73 6.22 6.66
N ILE A 80 4.85 6.38 5.97
CA ILE A 80 6.15 6.69 6.58
C ILE A 80 6.45 8.17 6.36
N SER A 81 6.92 8.85 7.40
CA SER A 81 7.27 10.26 7.29
C SER A 81 8.38 10.48 6.27
N PRO A 82 8.44 11.63 5.57
CA PRO A 82 9.51 11.94 4.62
C PRO A 82 10.93 11.84 5.18
N THR A 83 11.10 12.07 6.50
CA THR A 83 12.40 11.94 7.18
C THR A 83 12.74 10.52 7.61
N GLU A 84 11.86 9.54 7.38
CA GLU A 84 12.04 8.13 7.77
C GLU A 84 12.19 7.89 9.27
N GLU A 85 11.78 8.84 10.10
CA GLU A 85 11.89 8.71 11.55
C GLU A 85 10.60 8.23 12.20
N ARG A 86 9.47 8.30 11.49
CA ARG A 86 8.13 8.06 12.05
C ARG A 86 7.26 7.28 11.07
N VAL A 87 6.40 6.44 11.62
CA VAL A 87 5.28 5.79 10.90
C VAL A 87 3.96 6.28 11.50
N ALA A 88 3.02 6.64 10.64
CA ALA A 88 1.64 6.90 11.01
C ALA A 88 0.82 5.68 10.59
N TYR A 89 -0.03 5.14 11.47
CA TYR A 89 -0.93 4.06 11.11
C TYR A 89 -2.21 4.05 11.94
N THR A 90 -3.22 3.34 11.48
CA THR A 90 -4.49 3.19 12.20
C THR A 90 -4.55 1.86 12.95
N ARG A 91 -5.11 1.86 14.17
CA ARG A 91 -5.34 0.65 14.97
C ARG A 91 -6.73 0.63 15.59
N GLY A 92 -7.30 -0.56 15.74
CA GLY A 92 -8.53 -0.75 16.52
C GLY A 92 -8.25 -0.74 18.02
N VAL A 93 -9.05 -0.03 18.80
CA VAL A 93 -9.02 -0.02 20.28
C VAL A 93 -10.44 -0.05 20.82
N GLY A 94 -10.91 -1.23 21.21
CA GLY A 94 -12.31 -1.44 21.62
C GLY A 94 -13.25 -1.23 20.42
N ASP A 95 -14.21 -0.32 20.59
CA ASP A 95 -15.15 0.13 19.55
C ASP A 95 -14.58 1.29 18.69
N CYS A 96 -13.39 1.79 19.02
CA CYS A 96 -12.77 2.93 18.36
C CYS A 96 -11.69 2.51 17.35
N THR A 97 -11.40 3.40 16.40
CA THR A 97 -10.14 3.40 15.65
C THR A 97 -9.28 4.58 16.12
N GLU A 98 -8.00 4.35 16.33
CA GLU A 98 -7.02 5.41 16.60
C GLU A 98 -6.08 5.58 15.42
N LEU A 99 -5.77 6.83 15.07
CA LEU A 99 -4.61 7.16 14.27
C LEU A 99 -3.44 7.40 15.22
N VAL A 100 -2.33 6.72 14.96
CA VAL A 100 -1.17 6.65 15.85
C VAL A 100 0.08 7.00 15.09
N VAL A 101 0.98 7.73 15.73
CA VAL A 101 2.33 8.00 15.22
C VAL A 101 3.37 7.36 16.14
N VAL A 102 4.32 6.64 15.55
CA VAL A 102 5.35 5.90 16.27
C VAL A 102 6.73 6.22 15.69
N PRO A 103 7.76 6.47 16.52
CA PRO A 103 9.14 6.54 16.05
C PRO A 103 9.61 5.20 15.48
N LEU A 104 10.24 5.21 14.31
CA LEU A 104 10.80 4.01 13.68
C LEU A 104 12.00 3.46 14.46
N SER A 105 12.71 4.29 15.23
CA SER A 105 13.73 3.86 16.19
C SER A 105 13.19 2.95 17.32
N GLY A 106 11.87 2.76 17.39
CA GLY A 106 11.19 2.19 18.54
C GLY A 106 10.86 3.27 19.57
N GLY A 107 9.80 3.02 20.34
CA GLY A 107 9.28 3.95 21.33
C GLY A 107 7.78 3.72 21.60
N GLY A 108 7.24 4.46 22.56
CA GLY A 108 5.82 4.42 22.88
C GLY A 108 4.97 4.95 21.72
N ALA A 109 3.87 4.26 21.43
CA ALA A 109 2.90 4.70 20.44
C ALA A 109 2.13 5.93 20.92
N ARG A 110 2.12 7.01 20.14
CA ARG A 110 1.36 8.23 20.45
C ARG A 110 0.06 8.28 19.63
N PRO A 111 -1.12 8.09 20.23
CA PRO A 111 -2.38 8.33 19.54
C PRO A 111 -2.51 9.84 19.26
N ILE A 112 -2.88 10.20 18.03
CA ILE A 112 -3.03 11.60 17.61
C ILE A 112 -4.48 11.96 17.27
N ALA A 113 -5.30 10.96 16.97
CA ALA A 113 -6.74 11.11 16.82
C ALA A 113 -7.45 9.79 17.15
N ARG A 114 -8.67 9.88 17.69
CA ARG A 114 -9.49 8.74 18.08
C ARG A 114 -10.92 8.94 17.58
N PHE A 115 -11.48 7.88 17.02
CA PHE A 115 -12.76 7.91 16.35
C PHE A 115 -13.58 6.72 16.87
N ARG A 116 -14.75 7.01 17.44
CA ARG A 116 -15.84 6.03 17.60
C ARG A 116 -16.49 5.85 16.23
N PRO A 117 -17.19 4.73 15.95
CA PRO A 117 -17.58 4.34 14.60
C PRO A 117 -18.00 5.56 13.80
N PRO A 118 -17.20 5.88 12.77
CA PRO A 118 -16.70 4.87 11.85
C PRO A 118 -15.20 4.95 11.51
N ARG A 119 -14.75 4.02 10.65
CA ARG A 119 -13.34 3.60 10.47
C ARG A 119 -12.49 4.72 9.86
N ILE A 120 -11.28 4.92 10.38
CA ILE A 120 -10.27 5.77 9.74
C ILE A 120 -9.57 4.97 8.63
N GLY A 121 -9.42 5.57 7.46
CA GLY A 121 -8.56 5.08 6.38
C GLY A 121 -7.42 6.06 6.07
N ILE A 122 -6.36 5.54 5.47
CA ILE A 122 -5.42 6.30 4.64
C ILE A 122 -4.69 7.48 5.30
N PRO A 123 -3.93 7.30 6.41
CA PRO A 123 -2.98 8.35 6.80
C PRO A 123 -1.94 8.57 5.69
N ARG A 124 -1.64 9.83 5.40
CA ARG A 124 -0.54 10.27 4.55
C ARG A 124 0.18 11.42 5.20
N PHE A 125 1.50 11.34 5.34
CA PHE A 125 2.28 12.51 5.73
C PHE A 125 2.29 13.52 4.58
N SER A 126 2.25 14.80 4.94
CA SER A 126 2.60 15.86 3.99
C SER A 126 4.06 15.74 3.57
N PRO A 127 4.46 16.25 2.39
CA PRO A 127 5.84 16.17 1.90
C PRO A 127 6.87 16.81 2.83
N ASP A 128 6.46 17.79 3.63
CA ASP A 128 7.28 18.43 4.66
C ASP A 128 7.27 17.71 6.02
N GLY A 129 6.47 16.65 6.17
CA GLY A 129 6.34 15.85 7.38
C GLY A 129 5.68 16.56 8.57
N ASN A 130 5.07 17.73 8.37
CA ASN A 130 4.45 18.53 9.44
C ASN A 130 2.96 18.22 9.66
N GLN A 131 2.31 17.62 8.68
CA GLN A 131 0.89 17.29 8.72
C GLN A 131 0.65 15.83 8.36
N ILE A 132 -0.50 15.32 8.78
CA ILE A 132 -1.03 14.04 8.31
C ILE A 132 -2.42 14.31 7.74
N ALA A 133 -2.61 14.00 6.46
CA ALA A 133 -3.93 13.86 5.87
C ALA A 133 -4.47 12.47 6.16
N TYR A 134 -5.75 12.34 6.48
CA TYR A 134 -6.39 11.04 6.64
C TYR A 134 -7.86 11.11 6.27
N LEU A 135 -8.40 9.94 5.92
CA LEU A 135 -9.78 9.75 5.54
C LEU A 135 -10.58 9.19 6.72
N THR A 136 -11.80 9.66 6.93
CA THR A 136 -12.80 8.98 7.75
C THR A 136 -13.86 8.39 6.83
N ILE A 137 -14.18 7.11 7.04
CA ILE A 137 -15.20 6.40 6.28
C ILE A 137 -16.28 5.97 7.25
N VAL A 138 -17.46 6.56 7.10
CA VAL A 138 -18.72 6.10 7.69
C VAL A 138 -19.39 5.19 6.69
N ASP A 139 -20.02 4.10 7.15
CA ASP A 139 -20.96 3.32 6.33
C ASP A 139 -21.84 4.27 5.51
N GLU A 140 -22.27 3.84 4.31
CA GLU A 140 -22.74 4.58 3.10
C GLU A 140 -23.42 5.97 3.21
N ASN A 141 -23.79 6.44 4.40
CA ASN A 141 -24.06 7.84 4.75
C ASN A 141 -22.85 8.75 4.47
N ARG A 142 -23.04 9.62 3.47
CA ARG A 142 -21.98 10.39 2.83
C ARG A 142 -21.52 11.62 3.62
N ASP A 143 -22.29 12.09 4.60
CA ASP A 143 -22.06 13.40 5.22
C ASP A 143 -21.06 13.39 6.38
N GLU A 144 -20.89 12.24 7.03
CA GLU A 144 -19.93 12.09 8.14
C GLU A 144 -18.54 11.61 7.65
N SER A 145 -18.45 11.15 6.39
CA SER A 145 -17.17 10.80 5.77
C SER A 145 -16.43 12.08 5.40
N GLY A 146 -15.11 12.04 5.41
CA GLY A 146 -14.35 13.22 5.05
C GLY A 146 -12.86 13.04 5.07
N ILE A 147 -12.18 14.10 4.66
CA ILE A 147 -10.72 14.17 4.71
C ILE A 147 -10.35 15.26 5.70
N PHE A 148 -9.39 14.94 6.55
CA PHE A 148 -8.89 15.80 7.61
C PHE A 148 -7.40 16.01 7.45
N LEU A 149 -6.94 17.20 7.83
CA LEU A 149 -5.54 17.52 8.04
C LEU A 149 -5.28 17.67 9.53
N TYR A 150 -4.31 16.92 10.03
CA TYR A 150 -3.82 17.04 11.41
C TYR A 150 -2.42 17.65 11.42
N ASN A 151 -2.26 18.77 12.12
CA ASN A 151 -0.98 19.41 12.31
C ASN A 151 -0.23 18.76 13.49
N LEU A 152 0.94 18.19 13.23
CA LEU A 152 1.71 17.45 14.24
C LEU A 152 2.27 18.34 15.36
N LYS A 153 2.50 19.63 15.08
CA LYS A 153 3.07 20.60 16.03
C LYS A 153 1.99 21.25 16.89
N THR A 154 0.92 21.76 16.28
CA THR A 154 -0.15 22.45 17.01
C THR A 154 -1.21 21.50 17.55
N GLN A 155 -1.21 20.23 17.11
CA GLN A 155 -2.23 19.23 17.40
C GLN A 155 -3.64 19.63 16.94
N GLN A 156 -3.72 20.63 16.05
CA GLN A 156 -4.98 21.08 15.49
C GLN A 156 -5.40 20.16 14.36
N GLN A 157 -6.69 19.84 14.35
CA GLN A 157 -7.35 19.07 13.32
C GLN A 157 -8.28 19.99 12.53
N GLN A 158 -8.26 19.87 11.21
CA GLN A 158 -9.18 20.58 10.32
C GLN A 158 -9.81 19.60 9.35
N GLN A 159 -11.14 19.58 9.26
CA GLN A 159 -11.83 18.91 8.17
C GLN A 159 -11.71 19.77 6.90
N VAL A 160 -11.14 19.21 5.84
CA VAL A 160 -10.95 19.91 4.56
C VAL A 160 -11.92 19.42 3.48
N TYR A 161 -12.57 18.27 3.70
CA TYR A 161 -13.57 17.73 2.78
C TYR A 161 -14.65 16.96 3.51
N ARG A 162 -15.89 17.10 3.04
CA ARG A 162 -17.06 16.30 3.45
C ARG A 162 -17.51 15.46 2.26
N GLY A 163 -17.63 14.16 2.47
CA GLY A 163 -17.96 13.21 1.42
C GLY A 163 -17.08 11.97 1.44
N HIS A 164 -17.48 10.99 0.64
CA HIS A 164 -16.76 9.73 0.51
C HIS A 164 -15.64 9.85 -0.53
N ALA A 165 -14.42 9.50 -0.12
CA ALA A 165 -13.27 9.29 -0.99
C ALA A 165 -12.69 7.90 -0.72
N THR A 166 -12.00 7.32 -1.71
CA THR A 166 -11.44 5.96 -1.68
C THR A 166 -9.92 5.95 -1.67
N ASN A 167 -9.29 7.06 -2.05
CA ASN A 167 -7.85 7.21 -2.07
C ASN A 167 -7.47 8.68 -1.83
N LEU A 168 -6.29 8.93 -1.28
CA LEU A 168 -5.73 10.27 -1.14
C LEU A 168 -4.20 10.24 -1.23
N LEU A 169 -3.63 11.23 -1.92
CA LEU A 169 -2.19 11.46 -2.05
C LEU A 169 -1.90 12.94 -1.86
N PHE A 170 -0.75 13.29 -1.28
CA PHE A 170 -0.26 14.67 -1.32
C PHE A 170 0.42 14.96 -2.65
N ALA A 171 0.12 16.11 -3.24
CA ALA A 171 0.99 16.68 -4.26
C ALA A 171 2.36 17.04 -3.63
N PRO A 172 3.48 16.96 -4.38
CA PRO A 172 4.81 17.22 -3.85
C PRO A 172 5.01 18.63 -3.28
N ASP A 173 4.18 19.60 -3.67
CA ASP A 173 4.24 20.96 -3.15
C ASP A 173 3.56 21.13 -1.78
N GLY A 174 2.87 20.10 -1.29
CA GLY A 174 2.13 20.11 -0.02
C GLY A 174 0.87 20.97 -0.02
N ASN A 175 0.55 21.66 -1.12
CA ASN A 175 -0.57 22.60 -1.22
C ASN A 175 -1.83 21.97 -1.80
N TRP A 176 -1.73 20.75 -2.33
CA TRP A 176 -2.84 20.03 -2.91
C TRP A 176 -2.86 18.58 -2.45
N LEU A 177 -4.08 18.06 -2.28
CA LEU A 177 -4.37 16.64 -2.18
C LEU A 177 -4.95 16.18 -3.53
N ILE A 178 -4.58 14.98 -3.96
CA ILE A 178 -5.20 14.28 -5.08
C ILE A 178 -6.06 13.19 -4.47
N ILE A 179 -7.36 13.28 -4.67
CA ILE A 179 -8.32 12.36 -4.05
C ILE A 179 -9.07 11.57 -5.12
N GLU A 180 -9.29 10.29 -4.86
CA GLU A 180 -10.17 9.46 -5.68
C GLU A 180 -11.53 9.37 -5.01
N ARG A 181 -12.58 9.55 -5.80
CA ARG A 181 -13.98 9.36 -5.42
C ARG A 181 -14.60 8.34 -6.37
N LYS A 182 -15.80 7.86 -6.03
CA LYS A 182 -16.54 6.92 -6.90
C LYS A 182 -16.76 7.45 -8.32
N ASP A 183 -16.82 8.77 -8.49
CA ASP A 183 -17.12 9.45 -9.75
C ASP A 183 -15.90 10.05 -10.46
N GLY A 184 -14.69 9.92 -9.91
CA GLY A 184 -13.47 10.38 -10.57
C GLY A 184 -12.38 10.84 -9.62
N VAL A 185 -11.33 11.43 -10.20
CA VAL A 185 -10.20 12.02 -9.47
C VAL A 185 -10.36 13.53 -9.36
N TYR A 186 -9.99 14.09 -8.22
CA TYR A 186 -10.13 15.51 -7.91
C TYR A 186 -8.85 16.08 -7.26
N LEU A 187 -8.55 17.34 -7.53
CA LEU A 187 -7.61 18.12 -6.72
C LEU A 187 -8.37 18.82 -5.60
N LEU A 188 -7.94 18.60 -4.36
CA LEU A 188 -8.51 19.17 -3.15
C LEU A 188 -7.50 20.11 -2.49
N SER A 189 -7.86 21.37 -2.33
CA SER A 189 -7.05 22.33 -1.59
C SER A 189 -7.24 22.17 -0.07
N PRO A 190 -6.27 22.59 0.77
CA PRO A 190 -6.43 22.67 2.23
C PRO A 190 -7.57 23.57 2.71
N ARG A 191 -8.11 24.43 1.84
CA ARG A 191 -9.27 25.28 2.14
C ARG A 191 -10.61 24.65 1.74
N GLY A 192 -10.58 23.44 1.17
CA GLY A 192 -11.78 22.70 0.75
C GLY A 192 -12.26 22.96 -0.67
N ASN A 193 -11.55 23.78 -1.46
CA ASN A 193 -11.83 23.88 -2.89
C ASN A 193 -11.53 22.54 -3.57
N LEU A 194 -12.50 22.05 -4.33
CA LEU A 194 -12.46 20.78 -5.02
C LEU A 194 -12.55 21.01 -6.53
N LEU A 195 -11.53 20.59 -7.27
CA LEU A 195 -11.44 20.74 -8.72
C LEU A 195 -11.54 19.37 -9.39
N PRO A 196 -12.49 19.14 -10.31
CA PRO A 196 -12.56 17.91 -11.07
C PRO A 196 -11.33 17.80 -11.99
N THR A 197 -10.93 16.56 -12.23
CA THR A 197 -9.87 16.24 -13.20
C THR A 197 -10.43 15.45 -14.37
N TRP A 198 -9.65 15.30 -15.42
CA TRP A 198 -9.98 14.39 -16.52
C TRP A 198 -9.75 12.90 -16.17
N ALA A 199 -9.08 12.60 -15.06
CA ALA A 199 -8.75 11.23 -14.64
C ALA A 199 -9.91 10.54 -13.92
N LYS A 200 -10.08 9.24 -14.18
CA LYS A 200 -11.12 8.41 -13.55
C LYS A 200 -10.67 7.79 -12.25
N ARG A 201 -9.46 7.23 -12.22
CA ARG A 201 -8.90 6.56 -11.05
C ARG A 201 -7.41 6.82 -10.92
N ILE A 202 -6.90 6.70 -9.71
CA ILE A 202 -5.47 6.79 -9.42
C ILE A 202 -4.90 5.37 -9.53
N ALA A 203 -4.08 5.15 -10.56
CA ALA A 203 -3.43 3.86 -10.80
C ALA A 203 -2.02 3.80 -10.18
N SER A 204 -1.66 4.74 -9.30
CA SER A 204 -0.37 4.77 -8.60
C SER A 204 -0.54 4.79 -7.10
N TYR A 205 0.36 4.12 -6.38
CA TYR A 205 0.42 4.14 -4.93
C TYR A 205 0.92 5.45 -4.35
N ASN A 206 1.74 6.15 -5.11
CA ASN A 206 2.38 7.40 -4.75
C ASN A 206 2.71 8.19 -6.02
N LEU A 207 3.12 9.44 -5.82
CA LEU A 207 3.65 10.30 -6.90
C LEU A 207 5.16 10.15 -6.99
N SER A 208 5.70 10.38 -8.18
CA SER A 208 7.12 10.67 -8.33
C SER A 208 7.48 11.97 -7.57
N PRO A 209 8.74 12.19 -7.20
CA PRO A 209 9.18 13.45 -6.58
C PRO A 209 8.89 14.70 -7.43
N ARG A 210 8.75 14.52 -8.75
CA ARG A 210 8.40 15.59 -9.70
C ARG A 210 6.91 15.83 -9.80
N GLY A 211 6.10 14.95 -9.20
CA GLY A 211 4.65 15.04 -9.22
C GLY A 211 3.99 14.28 -10.36
N GLU A 212 4.66 13.25 -10.87
CA GLU A 212 4.09 12.40 -11.91
C GLU A 212 3.36 11.22 -11.27
N LEU A 213 2.26 10.81 -11.90
CA LEU A 213 1.45 9.67 -11.48
C LEU A 213 0.80 9.03 -12.69
N CYS A 214 0.58 7.73 -12.59
CA CYS A 214 -0.24 6.98 -13.52
C CYS A 214 -1.71 7.05 -13.08
N VAL A 215 -2.58 7.39 -14.02
CA VAL A 215 -4.03 7.51 -13.84
C VAL A 215 -4.77 6.71 -14.90
N GLU A 216 -5.99 6.34 -14.59
CA GLU A 216 -6.91 5.65 -15.48
C GLU A 216 -7.78 6.65 -16.26
N VAL A 217 -8.04 6.37 -17.54
CA VAL A 217 -8.88 7.16 -18.45
C VAL A 217 -9.84 6.28 -19.26
N ASP A 218 -10.93 6.86 -19.76
CA ASP A 218 -12.00 6.14 -20.48
C ASP A 218 -11.61 5.61 -21.88
N ARG A 219 -10.42 5.92 -22.39
CA ARG A 219 -10.01 5.63 -23.78
C ARG A 219 -8.72 4.83 -23.79
N GLU A 220 -8.46 4.10 -24.87
CA GLU A 220 -7.15 3.49 -25.07
C GLU A 220 -6.08 4.57 -25.32
N PRO A 221 -4.91 4.49 -24.66
CA PRO A 221 -4.52 3.52 -23.63
C PRO A 221 -5.18 3.78 -22.26
N TYR A 222 -5.62 2.72 -21.59
CA TYR A 222 -6.41 2.79 -20.33
C TYR A 222 -5.70 3.52 -19.19
N TYR A 223 -4.38 3.41 -19.14
CA TYR A 223 -3.54 4.06 -18.15
C TYR A 223 -2.60 5.06 -18.82
N VAL A 224 -2.48 6.24 -18.23
CA VAL A 224 -1.70 7.36 -18.75
C VAL A 224 -0.83 7.94 -17.65
N LEU A 225 0.41 8.28 -18.00
CA LEU A 225 1.29 9.05 -17.13
C LEU A 225 0.96 10.54 -17.25
N ALA A 226 0.71 11.19 -16.12
CA ALA A 226 0.40 12.61 -16.06
C ALA A 226 1.21 13.32 -14.98
N SER A 227 1.37 14.64 -15.14
CA SER A 227 1.73 15.54 -14.06
C SER A 227 0.47 15.94 -13.30
N TRP A 228 0.51 15.96 -11.97
CA TRP A 228 -0.65 16.38 -11.17
C TRP A 228 -1.13 17.80 -11.52
N ARG A 229 -0.23 18.67 -11.99
CA ARG A 229 -0.54 20.06 -12.39
C ARG A 229 -1.38 20.16 -13.66
N GLU A 230 -1.39 19.12 -14.48
CA GLU A 230 -2.10 19.09 -15.77
C GLU A 230 -3.47 18.41 -15.65
N LEU A 231 -3.85 17.92 -14.46
CA LEU A 231 -5.04 17.11 -14.27
C LEU A 231 -6.37 17.87 -14.44
N THR A 232 -6.41 19.19 -14.26
CA THR A 232 -7.66 19.97 -14.25
C THR A 232 -8.14 20.44 -15.63
N HIS A 233 -7.33 20.27 -16.67
CA HIS A 233 -7.61 20.79 -18.01
C HIS A 233 -7.62 19.67 -19.06
N ILE A 234 -8.57 19.70 -19.99
CA ILE A 234 -8.65 18.73 -21.10
C ILE A 234 -7.38 18.77 -21.97
N GLU A 235 -6.78 19.94 -22.15
CA GLU A 235 -5.48 20.07 -22.82
C GLU A 235 -4.38 19.25 -22.12
N GLY A 236 -4.46 19.12 -20.80
CA GLY A 236 -3.58 18.25 -20.02
C GLY A 236 -3.77 16.77 -20.32
N LEU A 237 -5.01 16.31 -20.57
CA LEU A 237 -5.25 14.95 -21.08
C LEU A 237 -4.61 14.75 -22.45
N VAL A 238 -4.75 15.72 -23.37
CA VAL A 238 -4.15 15.65 -24.72
C VAL A 238 -2.62 15.63 -24.63
N SER A 239 -2.03 16.48 -23.79
CA SER A 239 -0.60 16.49 -23.47
C SER A 239 -0.14 15.13 -22.93
N ALA A 240 -0.84 14.62 -21.92
CA ALA A 240 -0.52 13.34 -21.27
C ALA A 240 -0.58 12.18 -22.28
N LEU A 241 -1.63 12.09 -23.10
CA LEU A 241 -1.76 11.06 -24.15
C LEU A 241 -0.68 11.19 -25.23
N SER A 242 -0.42 12.40 -25.71
CA SER A 242 0.61 12.67 -26.72
C SER A 242 2.01 12.28 -26.23
N ARG A 243 2.33 12.65 -24.99
CA ARG A 243 3.61 12.33 -24.34
C ARG A 243 3.69 10.85 -24.01
N PHE A 244 2.60 10.24 -23.55
CA PHE A 244 2.54 8.84 -23.16
C PHE A 244 3.01 7.92 -24.29
N SER A 245 2.55 8.13 -25.52
CA SER A 245 2.94 7.28 -26.66
C SER A 245 4.47 7.24 -26.90
N ARG A 246 5.18 8.31 -26.52
CA ARG A 246 6.63 8.46 -26.66
C ARG A 246 7.37 8.34 -25.31
N HIS A 247 6.63 8.15 -24.22
CA HIS A 247 7.18 8.12 -22.89
C HIS A 247 7.88 6.77 -22.66
N PRO A 248 9.09 6.74 -22.08
CA PRO A 248 9.82 5.49 -21.96
C PRO A 248 9.14 4.50 -20.98
N LEU A 249 8.32 5.00 -20.03
CA LEU A 249 7.47 4.18 -19.14
C LEU A 249 6.24 3.53 -19.81
N ARG A 250 5.94 3.84 -21.08
CA ARG A 250 4.71 3.39 -21.75
C ARG A 250 4.47 1.89 -21.59
N ARG A 251 5.49 1.07 -21.89
CA ARG A 251 5.39 -0.38 -21.82
C ARG A 251 5.09 -0.87 -20.41
N ALA A 252 5.74 -0.29 -19.40
CA ALA A 252 5.51 -0.64 -18.01
C ALA A 252 4.04 -0.40 -17.63
N VAL A 253 3.50 0.76 -18.00
CA VAL A 253 2.11 1.15 -17.76
C VAL A 253 1.12 0.23 -18.51
N GLU A 254 1.38 -0.09 -19.78
CA GLU A 254 0.53 -1.00 -20.58
C GLU A 254 0.53 -2.43 -20.03
N SER A 255 1.66 -2.88 -19.46
CA SER A 255 1.79 -4.24 -18.90
C SER A 255 1.32 -4.38 -17.45
N ALA A 256 1.02 -3.27 -16.76
CA ALA A 256 0.68 -3.29 -15.35
C ALA A 256 -0.76 -3.77 -15.14
N SER A 257 -0.95 -4.77 -14.28
CA SER A 257 -2.27 -5.28 -13.88
C SER A 257 -2.96 -4.40 -12.82
N GLY A 258 -2.56 -3.14 -12.72
CA GLY A 258 -3.00 -2.18 -11.71
C GLY A 258 -1.89 -1.76 -10.73
N ARG A 259 -2.08 -0.57 -10.15
CA ARG A 259 -1.29 0.09 -9.09
C ARG A 259 0.24 -0.02 -9.20
N ILE A 260 0.85 1.01 -9.78
CA ILE A 260 2.31 1.18 -9.84
C ILE A 260 2.86 1.90 -8.60
N ALA A 261 4.14 1.69 -8.27
CA ALA A 261 4.81 2.39 -7.17
C ALA A 261 6.08 3.09 -7.67
N TRP A 262 6.16 4.40 -7.49
CA TRP A 262 7.36 5.18 -7.74
C TRP A 262 8.36 4.99 -6.60
N SER A 263 9.62 4.85 -6.94
CA SER A 263 10.70 4.94 -5.95
C SER A 263 10.85 6.39 -5.45
N PRO A 264 11.35 6.58 -4.21
CA PRO A 264 11.48 7.91 -3.61
C PRO A 264 12.46 8.85 -4.34
N ASP A 265 13.41 8.30 -5.11
CA ASP A 265 14.31 9.09 -5.96
C ASP A 265 13.74 9.38 -7.36
N GLY A 266 12.59 8.80 -7.70
CA GLY A 266 11.95 8.89 -9.01
C GLY A 266 12.67 8.15 -10.13
N LYS A 267 13.72 7.37 -9.84
CA LYS A 267 14.53 6.68 -10.86
C LYS A 267 13.99 5.30 -11.21
N HIS A 268 13.14 4.75 -10.36
CA HIS A 268 12.56 3.42 -10.53
C HIS A 268 11.04 3.44 -10.38
N VAL A 269 10.37 2.56 -11.11
CA VAL A 269 8.94 2.27 -10.97
C VAL A 269 8.77 0.77 -10.81
N ALA A 270 8.14 0.36 -9.71
CA ALA A 270 7.72 -1.03 -9.51
C ALA A 270 6.28 -1.20 -9.97
N TYR A 271 5.97 -2.32 -10.63
CA TYR A 271 4.62 -2.65 -11.03
C TYR A 271 4.41 -4.16 -11.05
N VAL A 272 3.15 -4.58 -10.90
CA VAL A 272 2.75 -5.97 -11.06
C VAL A 272 2.25 -6.18 -12.49
N SER A 273 2.69 -7.25 -13.14
CA SER A 273 2.11 -7.73 -14.40
C SER A 273 1.48 -9.10 -14.19
N GLN A 274 0.39 -9.38 -14.90
CA GLN A 274 -0.32 -10.67 -14.87
C GLN A 274 -0.38 -11.25 -16.29
N PRO A 275 0.71 -11.88 -16.78
CA PRO A 275 0.75 -12.42 -18.14
C PRO A 275 -0.14 -13.66 -18.37
N GLY A 276 -0.79 -14.17 -17.32
CA GLY A 276 -1.75 -15.27 -17.40
C GLY A 276 -2.54 -15.42 -16.09
N GLU A 277 -3.58 -16.26 -16.12
CA GLU A 277 -4.59 -16.37 -15.03
C GLU A 277 -4.03 -16.76 -13.65
N SER A 278 -2.82 -17.33 -13.58
CA SER A 278 -2.22 -17.80 -12.33
C SER A 278 -0.75 -17.38 -12.19
N VAL A 279 -0.35 -16.31 -12.88
CA VAL A 279 1.00 -15.78 -12.82
C VAL A 279 0.96 -14.32 -12.46
N SER A 280 1.70 -13.94 -11.42
CA SER A 280 1.97 -12.55 -11.07
C SER A 280 3.46 -12.29 -11.12
N GLU A 281 3.85 -11.21 -11.76
CA GLU A 281 5.23 -10.81 -11.93
C GLU A 281 5.47 -9.42 -11.34
N VAL A 282 6.51 -9.29 -10.52
CA VAL A 282 6.98 -7.98 -10.06
C VAL A 282 8.08 -7.53 -10.98
N TRP A 283 7.87 -6.38 -11.59
CA TRP A 283 8.83 -5.75 -12.48
C TRP A 283 9.29 -4.43 -11.89
N VAL A 284 10.56 -4.11 -12.12
CA VAL A 284 11.14 -2.80 -11.83
C VAL A 284 11.66 -2.19 -13.11
N TYR A 285 11.06 -1.07 -13.47
CA TYR A 285 11.47 -0.23 -14.58
C TYR A 285 12.43 0.87 -14.10
N ARG A 286 13.50 1.11 -14.86
CA ARG A 286 14.49 2.16 -14.62
C ARG A 286 14.23 3.34 -15.56
N TYR A 287 13.94 4.49 -14.97
CA TYR A 287 13.51 5.70 -15.67
C TYR A 287 14.55 6.26 -16.63
N GLU A 288 15.82 6.32 -16.23
CA GLU A 288 16.88 6.94 -17.03
C GLU A 288 17.27 6.10 -18.25
N THR A 289 17.24 4.77 -18.12
CA THR A 289 17.75 3.85 -19.15
C THR A 289 16.64 3.18 -19.97
N GLY A 290 15.39 3.21 -19.49
CA GLY A 290 14.28 2.46 -20.08
C GLY A 290 14.38 0.95 -19.88
N GLN A 291 15.34 0.48 -19.08
CA GLN A 291 15.51 -0.95 -18.79
C GLN A 291 14.44 -1.42 -17.80
N THR A 292 13.89 -2.61 -18.04
CA THR A 292 13.00 -3.28 -17.10
C THR A 292 13.60 -4.59 -16.64
N ASP A 293 13.60 -4.83 -15.33
CA ASP A 293 14.04 -6.07 -14.71
C ASP A 293 12.84 -6.82 -14.12
N LEU A 294 12.71 -8.09 -14.46
CA LEU A 294 11.86 -9.02 -13.71
C LEU A 294 12.55 -9.30 -12.37
N LEU A 295 11.83 -9.04 -11.28
CA LEU A 295 12.31 -9.28 -9.93
C LEU A 295 11.72 -10.54 -9.32
N VAL A 296 10.42 -10.75 -9.51
CA VAL A 296 9.70 -11.91 -8.95
C VAL A 296 8.78 -12.47 -10.01
N ARG A 297 8.75 -13.79 -10.15
CA ARG A 297 7.73 -14.52 -10.90
C ARG A 297 7.03 -15.48 -9.94
N GLN A 298 5.82 -15.13 -9.54
CA GLN A 298 4.98 -15.96 -8.69
C GLN A 298 4.00 -16.77 -9.55
N VAL A 299 3.96 -18.09 -9.34
CA VAL A 299 3.02 -19.00 -9.98
C VAL A 299 2.03 -19.51 -8.93
N GLY A 300 0.75 -19.58 -9.27
CA GLY A 300 -0.33 -20.05 -8.38
C GLY A 300 -0.72 -19.07 -7.27
N GLY A 301 -0.19 -17.84 -7.32
CA GLY A 301 -0.44 -16.80 -6.34
C GLY A 301 -0.49 -15.42 -6.97
N VAL A 302 -1.15 -14.50 -6.26
CA VAL A 302 -1.28 -13.09 -6.64
C VAL A 302 -0.25 -12.28 -5.88
N VAL A 303 0.45 -11.39 -6.60
CA VAL A 303 1.31 -10.38 -5.98
C VAL A 303 0.60 -9.04 -6.02
N ASP A 304 0.64 -8.30 -4.92
CA ASP A 304 0.05 -6.96 -4.83
C ASP A 304 0.78 -6.10 -3.78
N LEU A 305 0.33 -4.86 -3.56
CA LEU A 305 0.81 -3.94 -2.52
C LEU A 305 2.30 -3.60 -2.59
N LEU A 306 2.78 -3.27 -3.79
CA LEU A 306 4.16 -2.85 -4.00
C LEU A 306 4.49 -1.56 -3.24
N ARG A 307 5.51 -1.59 -2.39
CA ARG A 307 5.99 -0.41 -1.65
C ARG A 307 7.50 -0.37 -1.63
N TRP A 308 8.05 0.73 -2.13
CA TRP A 308 9.46 1.00 -1.96
C TRP A 308 9.78 1.33 -0.51
N SER A 309 10.91 0.83 -0.05
CA SER A 309 11.57 1.43 1.11
C SER A 309 11.83 2.92 0.84
N PRO A 310 11.77 3.77 1.88
CA PRO A 310 12.07 5.19 1.73
C PRO A 310 13.47 5.51 1.15
N LYS A 311 14.48 4.66 1.43
CA LYS A 311 15.81 4.75 0.80
C LYS A 311 15.85 4.27 -0.66
N GLY A 312 14.79 3.63 -1.14
CA GLY A 312 14.69 3.07 -2.50
C GLY A 312 15.54 1.83 -2.75
N ASP A 313 16.20 1.25 -1.73
CA ASP A 313 17.10 0.10 -1.88
C ASP A 313 16.37 -1.26 -1.76
N LYS A 314 15.17 -1.25 -1.19
CA LYS A 314 14.29 -2.41 -1.01
C LYS A 314 12.88 -2.16 -1.56
N LEU A 315 12.22 -3.26 -1.90
CA LEU A 315 10.81 -3.31 -2.30
C LEU A 315 10.08 -4.36 -1.47
N CYS A 316 8.99 -3.95 -0.83
CA CYS A 316 8.05 -4.82 -0.13
C CYS A 316 6.82 -5.08 -0.99
N PHE A 317 6.25 -6.27 -0.86
CA PHE A 317 5.02 -6.66 -1.55
C PHE A 317 4.33 -7.80 -0.79
N LEU A 318 3.05 -7.98 -1.08
CA LEU A 318 2.24 -9.06 -0.57
C LEU A 318 2.20 -10.20 -1.60
N ILE A 319 2.41 -11.43 -1.14
CA ILE A 319 2.09 -12.64 -1.93
C ILE A 319 0.89 -13.31 -1.28
N MET A 320 -0.12 -13.60 -2.08
CA MET A 320 -1.32 -14.36 -1.71
C MET A 320 -1.39 -15.64 -2.53
N ASN A 321 -1.24 -16.80 -1.87
CA ASN A 321 -1.31 -18.11 -2.51
C ASN A 321 -2.65 -18.78 -2.19
N SER A 322 -3.31 -19.33 -3.20
CA SER A 322 -4.48 -20.20 -2.97
C SER A 322 -4.00 -21.55 -2.42
N VAL A 323 -4.46 -21.93 -1.23
CA VAL A 323 -4.09 -23.21 -0.59
C VAL A 323 -5.13 -24.29 -0.93
N SER A 324 -6.39 -23.89 -1.01
CA SER A 324 -7.48 -24.61 -1.68
C SER A 324 -8.55 -23.58 -2.03
N GLY A 325 -9.50 -23.88 -2.93
CA GLY A 325 -10.40 -22.88 -3.56
C GLY A 325 -11.25 -21.99 -2.63
N GLN A 326 -11.12 -22.10 -1.32
CA GLN A 326 -11.75 -21.25 -0.30
C GLN A 326 -10.75 -20.52 0.63
N TYR A 327 -9.43 -20.68 0.43
CA TYR A 327 -8.39 -20.22 1.35
C TYR A 327 -7.16 -19.67 0.68
N TYR A 328 -6.66 -18.60 1.28
CA TYR A 328 -5.46 -17.93 0.83
C TYR A 328 -4.46 -17.85 1.99
N GLU A 329 -3.23 -18.30 1.77
CA GLU A 329 -2.11 -17.94 2.63
C GLU A 329 -1.54 -16.63 2.09
N ALA A 330 -1.41 -15.63 2.95
CA ALA A 330 -0.82 -14.33 2.60
C ALA A 330 0.46 -14.11 3.40
N GLY A 331 1.50 -13.61 2.75
CA GLY A 331 2.76 -13.23 3.40
C GLY A 331 3.31 -11.95 2.83
N VAL A 332 3.96 -11.13 3.67
CA VAL A 332 4.75 -10.00 3.19
C VAL A 332 6.17 -10.44 2.93
N TRP A 333 6.66 -9.97 1.80
CA TRP A 333 7.98 -10.22 1.32
C TRP A 333 8.68 -8.89 1.15
N CYS A 334 9.97 -8.88 1.41
CA CYS A 334 10.83 -7.76 1.06
C CYS A 334 12.04 -8.29 0.33
N MET A 335 12.48 -7.53 -0.65
CA MET A 335 13.67 -7.83 -1.41
C MET A 335 14.55 -6.61 -1.56
N LYS A 336 15.86 -6.83 -1.58
CA LYS A 336 16.82 -5.82 -2.02
C LYS A 336 16.85 -5.76 -3.53
N ILE A 337 16.83 -4.56 -4.07
CA ILE A 337 16.77 -4.34 -5.52
C ILE A 337 18.09 -4.75 -6.21
N LYS A 338 19.22 -4.61 -5.52
CA LYS A 338 20.54 -4.95 -6.06
C LYS A 338 20.84 -6.45 -6.08
N ASP A 339 20.29 -7.20 -5.13
CA ASP A 339 20.65 -8.60 -4.93
C ASP A 339 19.69 -9.57 -5.64
N LYS A 340 18.53 -9.09 -6.13
CA LYS A 340 17.42 -9.88 -6.72
C LYS A 340 16.88 -11.03 -5.86
N ASP A 341 17.41 -11.22 -4.64
CA ASP A 341 16.94 -12.20 -3.68
C ASP A 341 15.80 -11.63 -2.81
N ALA A 342 14.67 -12.33 -2.78
CA ALA A 342 13.53 -12.03 -1.93
C ALA A 342 13.53 -12.90 -0.68
N ILE A 343 13.26 -12.30 0.48
CA ILE A 343 13.20 -12.99 1.78
C ILE A 343 11.78 -12.86 2.32
N LYS A 344 11.18 -13.99 2.72
CA LYS A 344 9.89 -14.00 3.44
C LYS A 344 10.14 -13.49 4.85
N LEU A 345 9.23 -12.64 5.34
CA LEU A 345 9.38 -11.97 6.62
C LEU A 345 8.54 -12.59 7.72
#